data_AF-A0A642URT5-F1
#
_entry.id   AF-A0A642URT5-F1
#
_cell.length_a   1.000
_cell.length_b   1.000
_cell.length_c   1.000
_cell.angle_alpha   90.00
_cell.angle_beta   90.00
_cell.angle_gamma   90.00
#
_symmetry.space_group_name_H-M   'P 1'
#
loop_
_entity.id
_entity.type
_entity.pdbx_description
1 polymer ?
#
loop_
_entity_poly.entity_id
_entity_poly.type
_entity_poly.pdbx_seq_one_letter_code
_entity_poly.pdbx_strand_id
1 'polypeptide(L)'
;MDPSSTELEWIAASTALLRSPDDLELWKKLTQVSSDKLTKASPAQDVALARQSYDSLLERFPLLYNYWIQYAELELRIGNTKRAESVYRQGLGKLSYCVELWVTFLEFKVSTLTNNLDELFEMFEMARGKIGYHYHAYEFYRLYLDFLQHYGFEKQYYVLLRIVLEVPLYHYSYFFKKWFDTIARFNQLEGTDREHLLNLVVPASEMEKAKRFDNKQLVMYLKKYFVDMYIATQFRVFEVYPLEKELDRPYFDVAPLSKQQLDAWEAYTTFVELRSTSEAAITLAYERAVVATASYPQLWHQYLRWTKSRQRRMQILRRAMRYCRDPVFVVKLADEYAQRQQFLAARDVVVEAIAHSSDVPFMWYESLLSLEWSMSAKDKDAESYWRGIFEEIIATTNSDYWFIHMLNYSVSKETKFAILEHYAADFGSRPLYQRARSTLDGPPAPPTYDEMIAKYL
;
A
#
# COMPACT_ATOMS: atom_id res chain seq x y z
N MET A 1 41.10 -19.62 -15.60
CA MET A 1 40.54 -18.58 -16.48
C MET A 1 40.47 -17.34 -15.63
N ASP A 2 41.16 -16.27 -16.03
CA ASP A 2 41.08 -15.00 -15.29
C ASP A 2 39.65 -14.46 -15.35
N PRO A 3 39.07 -14.02 -14.23
CA PRO A 3 37.74 -13.43 -14.22
C PRO A 3 37.72 -12.21 -15.13
N SER A 4 36.66 -12.08 -15.92
CA SER A 4 36.47 -10.91 -16.79
C SER A 4 36.47 -9.62 -15.96
N SER A 5 36.90 -8.49 -16.52
CA SER A 5 36.92 -7.20 -15.79
C SER A 5 35.55 -6.84 -15.19
N THR A 6 34.47 -7.24 -15.87
CA THR A 6 33.08 -7.14 -15.42
C THR A 6 32.76 -7.99 -14.20
N GLU A 7 33.32 -9.20 -14.11
CA GLU A 7 33.12 -10.11 -12.97
C GLU A 7 33.86 -9.59 -11.72
N LEU A 8 35.06 -9.02 -11.90
CA LEU A 8 35.80 -8.37 -10.81
C LEU A 8 35.08 -7.12 -10.26
N GLU A 9 34.52 -6.28 -11.14
CA GLU A 9 33.73 -5.12 -10.73
C GLU A 9 32.43 -5.53 -10.03
N TRP A 10 31.79 -6.60 -10.48
CA TRP A 10 30.62 -7.17 -9.82
C TRP A 10 30.95 -7.72 -8.43
N ILE A 11 32.06 -8.45 -8.28
CA ILE A 11 32.52 -8.97 -6.98
C ILE A 11 32.85 -7.82 -6.02
N ALA A 12 33.49 -6.76 -6.50
CA ALA A 12 33.77 -5.58 -5.68
C ALA A 12 32.49 -4.88 -5.21
N ALA A 13 31.52 -4.70 -6.11
CA ALA A 13 30.23 -4.10 -5.78
C ALA A 13 29.40 -4.97 -4.82
N SER A 14 29.33 -6.29 -5.04
CA SER A 14 28.62 -7.23 -4.16
C SER A 14 29.27 -7.31 -2.78
N THR A 15 30.60 -7.29 -2.70
CA THR A 15 31.33 -7.24 -1.42
C THR A 15 31.07 -5.94 -0.66
N ALA A 16 30.96 -4.82 -1.37
CA ALA A 16 30.59 -3.54 -0.76
C ALA A 16 29.13 -3.56 -0.24
N LEU A 17 28.21 -4.18 -0.97
CA LEU A 17 26.81 -4.34 -0.56
C LEU A 17 26.64 -5.23 0.68
N LEU A 18 27.51 -6.21 0.90
CA LEU A 18 27.51 -6.98 2.16
C LEU A 18 27.76 -6.10 3.39
N ARG A 19 28.50 -5.00 3.23
CA ARG A 19 28.77 -4.03 4.31
C ARG A 19 27.69 -2.96 4.43
N SER A 20 27.07 -2.59 3.32
CA SER A 20 26.03 -1.55 3.28
C SER A 20 24.87 -1.98 2.38
N PRO A 21 23.98 -2.86 2.86
CA PRO A 21 22.89 -3.41 2.05
C PRO A 21 21.84 -2.37 1.62
N ASP A 22 21.79 -1.22 2.30
CA ASP A 22 20.81 -0.15 2.07
C ASP A 22 21.28 0.93 1.09
N ASP A 23 22.49 0.81 0.54
CA ASP A 23 23.04 1.79 -0.41
C ASP A 23 22.52 1.53 -1.84
N LEU A 24 21.55 2.34 -2.26
CA LEU A 24 20.94 2.24 -3.58
C LEU A 24 21.92 2.54 -4.74
N GLU A 25 22.95 3.36 -4.53
CA GLU A 25 23.92 3.68 -5.59
C GLU A 25 24.82 2.49 -5.89
N LEU A 26 25.17 1.70 -4.88
CA LEU A 26 25.87 0.43 -5.08
C LEU A 26 25.01 -0.59 -5.83
N TRP A 27 23.72 -0.66 -5.54
CA TRP A 27 22.79 -1.51 -6.28
C TRP A 27 22.61 -1.07 -7.74
N LYS A 28 22.52 0.24 -7.99
CA LYS A 28 22.52 0.82 -9.35
C LYS A 28 23.75 0.39 -10.13
N LYS A 29 24.93 0.53 -9.53
CA LYS A 29 26.19 0.11 -10.15
C LYS A 29 26.21 -1.39 -10.42
N LEU A 30 25.79 -2.22 -9.47
CA LEU A 30 25.74 -3.68 -9.61
C LEU A 30 24.88 -4.09 -10.81
N THR A 31 23.67 -3.54 -10.90
CA THR A 31 22.71 -3.83 -11.98
C THR A 31 23.20 -3.36 -13.34
N GLN A 32 23.78 -2.16 -13.45
CA GLN A 32 24.40 -1.67 -14.69
C GLN A 32 25.53 -2.58 -15.17
N VAL A 33 26.50 -2.89 -14.30
CA VAL A 33 27.65 -3.76 -14.64
C VAL A 33 27.19 -5.12 -15.15
N SER A 34 26.14 -5.69 -14.56
CA SER A 34 25.61 -7.00 -14.95
C SER A 34 24.77 -7.00 -16.23
N SER A 35 24.17 -5.86 -16.63
CA SER A 35 23.12 -5.84 -17.66
C SER A 35 23.49 -5.09 -18.94
N ASP A 36 24.51 -4.24 -18.92
CA ASP A 36 24.84 -3.31 -20.03
C ASP A 36 25.19 -4.00 -21.37
N LYS A 37 25.64 -5.26 -21.35
CA LYS A 37 26.12 -5.97 -22.56
C LYS A 37 25.37 -7.26 -22.89
N LEU A 38 24.25 -7.53 -22.22
CA LEU A 38 23.53 -8.78 -22.42
C LEU A 38 22.68 -8.76 -23.70
N THR A 39 22.99 -9.68 -24.60
CA THR A 39 22.23 -10.03 -25.81
C THR A 39 21.80 -11.51 -25.78
N LYS A 40 21.02 -11.94 -26.79
CA LYS A 40 20.58 -13.35 -26.95
C LYS A 40 21.72 -14.38 -27.00
N ALA A 41 22.93 -13.96 -27.36
CA ALA A 41 24.11 -14.83 -27.48
C ALA A 41 25.00 -14.82 -26.22
N SER A 42 24.57 -14.16 -25.14
CA SER A 42 25.40 -14.01 -23.94
C SER A 42 25.56 -15.34 -23.20
N PRO A 43 26.69 -15.54 -22.49
CA PRO A 43 26.89 -16.70 -21.64
C PRO A 43 25.77 -16.85 -20.60
N ALA A 44 25.35 -18.10 -20.35
CA ALA A 44 24.31 -18.39 -19.36
C ALA A 44 24.69 -17.93 -17.94
N GLN A 45 25.97 -17.88 -17.63
CA GLN A 45 26.50 -17.40 -16.35
C GLN A 45 26.24 -15.89 -16.17
N ASP A 46 26.52 -15.07 -17.18
CA ASP A 46 26.31 -13.62 -17.11
C ASP A 46 24.83 -13.27 -16.98
N VAL A 47 23.97 -14.01 -17.70
CA VAL A 47 22.52 -13.89 -17.58
C VAL A 47 22.04 -14.27 -16.16
N ALA A 48 22.61 -15.32 -15.56
CA ALA A 48 22.28 -15.72 -14.20
C ALA A 48 22.73 -14.66 -13.16
N LEU A 49 23.91 -14.07 -13.34
CA LEU A 49 24.42 -13.00 -12.49
C LEU A 49 23.54 -11.74 -12.55
N ALA A 50 23.11 -11.34 -13.75
CA ALA A 50 22.20 -10.21 -13.91
C ALA A 50 20.85 -10.47 -13.24
N ARG A 51 20.27 -11.65 -13.45
CA ARG A 51 19.01 -12.07 -12.79
C ARG A 51 19.13 -12.01 -11.27
N GLN A 52 20.18 -12.59 -10.71
CA GLN A 52 20.42 -12.57 -9.27
C GLN A 52 20.57 -11.14 -8.75
N SER A 53 21.27 -10.27 -9.49
CA SER A 53 21.45 -8.87 -9.12
C SER A 53 20.13 -8.11 -9.06
N TYR A 54 19.24 -8.29 -10.06
CA TYR A 54 17.90 -7.71 -10.06
C TYR A 54 16.99 -8.32 -8.99
N ASP A 55 17.00 -9.65 -8.83
CA ASP A 55 16.18 -10.36 -7.85
C ASP A 55 16.52 -9.88 -6.42
N SER A 56 17.81 -9.77 -6.09
CA SER A 56 18.27 -9.26 -4.78
C SER A 56 17.96 -7.77 -4.58
N LEU A 57 18.15 -6.93 -5.61
CA LEU A 57 17.80 -5.51 -5.54
C LEU A 57 16.30 -5.33 -5.26
N LEU A 58 15.45 -6.03 -5.99
CA LEU A 58 14.00 -5.91 -5.90
C LEU A 58 13.42 -6.61 -4.67
N GLU A 59 14.14 -7.58 -4.09
CA GLU A 59 13.84 -8.11 -2.77
C GLU A 59 14.07 -7.05 -1.68
N ARG A 60 15.16 -6.27 -1.75
CA ARG A 60 15.43 -5.20 -0.79
C ARG A 60 14.55 -3.96 -1.03
N PHE A 61 14.43 -3.53 -2.28
CA PHE A 61 13.73 -2.31 -2.71
C PHE A 61 12.60 -2.62 -3.71
N PRO A 62 11.52 -3.30 -3.28
CA PRO A 62 10.43 -3.72 -4.16
C PRO A 62 9.61 -2.57 -4.75
N LEU A 63 9.70 -1.36 -4.20
CA LEU A 63 8.91 -0.20 -4.62
C LEU A 63 9.50 0.55 -5.82
N LEU A 64 10.68 0.16 -6.31
CA LEU A 64 11.32 0.79 -7.46
C LEU A 64 10.78 0.24 -8.79
N TYR A 65 9.65 0.79 -9.24
CA TYR A 65 8.95 0.31 -10.45
C TYR A 65 9.83 0.30 -11.71
N ASN A 66 10.74 1.25 -11.84
CA ASN A 66 11.64 1.38 -12.99
C ASN A 66 12.57 0.17 -13.15
N TYR A 67 13.05 -0.43 -12.05
CA TYR A 67 13.89 -1.64 -12.13
C TYR A 67 13.08 -2.88 -12.49
N TRP A 68 11.81 -2.96 -12.09
CA TRP A 68 10.92 -4.02 -12.56
C TRP A 68 10.75 -3.96 -14.09
N ILE A 69 10.56 -2.76 -14.65
CA ILE A 69 10.45 -2.53 -16.10
C ILE A 69 11.77 -2.90 -16.80
N GLN A 70 12.90 -2.35 -16.33
CA GLN A 70 14.22 -2.63 -16.92
C GLN A 70 14.57 -4.12 -16.88
N TYR A 71 14.21 -4.82 -15.81
CA TYR A 71 14.45 -6.25 -15.68
C TYR A 71 13.58 -7.05 -16.67
N ALA A 72 12.31 -6.70 -16.80
CA ALA A 72 11.44 -7.34 -17.77
C ALA A 72 11.91 -7.08 -19.21
N GLU A 73 12.30 -5.84 -19.54
CA GLU A 73 12.89 -5.48 -20.83
C GLU A 73 14.20 -6.22 -21.13
N LEU A 74 15.06 -6.40 -20.12
CA LEU A 74 16.26 -7.22 -20.23
C LEU A 74 15.91 -8.67 -20.61
N GLU A 75 14.95 -9.29 -19.94
CA GLU A 75 14.51 -10.65 -20.27
C GLU A 75 13.93 -10.74 -21.69
N LEU A 76 13.23 -9.70 -22.16
CA LEU A 76 12.76 -9.61 -23.54
C LEU A 76 13.90 -9.48 -24.54
N ARG A 77 14.92 -8.66 -24.25
CA ARG A 77 16.14 -8.56 -25.08
C ARG A 77 16.85 -9.90 -25.21
N ILE A 78 16.91 -10.68 -24.12
CA ILE A 78 17.48 -12.03 -24.11
C ILE A 78 16.57 -13.06 -24.80
N GLY A 79 15.28 -12.74 -24.99
CA GLY A 79 14.29 -13.58 -25.70
C GLY A 79 13.43 -14.45 -24.79
N ASN A 80 13.48 -14.26 -23.47
CA ASN A 80 12.74 -15.06 -22.49
C ASN A 80 11.40 -14.40 -22.11
N THR A 81 10.41 -14.51 -22.98
CA THR A 81 9.08 -13.92 -22.79
C THR A 81 8.35 -14.42 -21.53
N LYS A 82 8.45 -15.71 -21.21
CA LYS A 82 7.84 -16.30 -20.00
C LYS A 82 8.40 -15.70 -18.71
N ARG A 83 9.70 -15.43 -18.67
CA ARG A 83 10.34 -14.84 -17.48
C ARG A 83 10.04 -13.36 -17.38
N ALA A 84 10.08 -12.63 -18.49
CA ALA A 84 9.64 -11.24 -18.53
C ALA A 84 8.22 -11.07 -17.98
N GLU A 85 7.29 -11.96 -18.38
CA GLU A 85 5.94 -11.98 -17.81
C GLU A 85 5.93 -12.24 -16.30
N SER A 86 6.73 -13.19 -15.82
CA SER A 86 6.84 -13.46 -14.38
C SER A 86 7.33 -12.22 -13.61
N VAL A 87 8.34 -11.52 -14.14
CA VAL A 87 8.87 -10.28 -13.55
C VAL A 87 7.80 -9.21 -13.47
N TYR A 88 7.04 -8.96 -14.55
CA TYR A 88 5.93 -8.02 -14.54
C TYR A 88 4.87 -8.38 -13.50
N ARG A 89 4.45 -9.65 -13.44
CA ARG A 89 3.45 -10.13 -12.45
C ARG A 89 3.95 -9.95 -11.01
N GLN A 90 5.23 -10.21 -10.76
CA GLN A 90 5.84 -9.99 -9.44
C GLN A 90 5.85 -8.51 -9.06
N GLY A 91 6.27 -7.64 -9.99
CA GLY A 91 6.24 -6.19 -9.82
C GLY A 91 4.83 -5.68 -9.52
N LEU A 92 3.84 -6.09 -10.31
CA LEU A 92 2.42 -5.74 -10.10
C LEU A 92 1.86 -6.31 -8.78
N GLY A 93 2.41 -7.42 -8.29
CA GLY A 93 2.10 -7.95 -6.95
C GLY A 93 2.60 -7.05 -5.80
N LYS A 94 3.64 -6.24 -6.03
CA LYS A 94 4.17 -5.27 -5.05
C LYS A 94 3.60 -3.86 -5.27
N LEU A 95 3.40 -3.48 -6.52
CA LEU A 95 3.04 -2.14 -7.00
C LEU A 95 1.79 -2.20 -7.89
N SER A 96 0.68 -2.71 -7.36
CA SER A 96 -0.54 -2.95 -8.15
C SER A 96 -1.22 -1.70 -8.70
N TYR A 97 -0.82 -0.51 -8.27
CA TYR A 97 -1.41 0.78 -8.63
C TYR A 97 -0.44 1.69 -9.41
N CYS A 98 0.71 1.16 -9.86
CA CYS A 98 1.67 1.90 -10.68
C CYS A 98 1.23 1.91 -12.15
N VAL A 99 1.01 3.10 -12.72
CA VAL A 99 0.51 3.26 -14.09
C VAL A 99 1.55 2.80 -15.10
N GLU A 100 2.80 3.19 -14.90
CA GLU A 100 3.92 2.92 -15.78
C GLU A 100 4.16 1.42 -15.94
N LEU A 101 4.09 0.69 -14.83
CA LEU A 101 4.28 -0.76 -14.82
C LEU A 101 3.12 -1.49 -15.51
N TRP A 102 1.88 -1.01 -15.35
CA TRP A 102 0.72 -1.57 -16.06
C TRP A 102 0.77 -1.28 -17.57
N VAL A 103 1.10 -0.06 -17.96
CA VAL A 103 1.19 0.33 -19.39
C VAL A 103 2.22 -0.52 -20.11
N THR A 104 3.46 -0.59 -19.58
CA THR A 104 4.53 -1.40 -20.17
C THR A 104 4.20 -2.90 -20.19
N PHE A 105 3.55 -3.42 -19.15
CA PHE A 105 3.10 -4.80 -19.13
C PHE A 105 2.02 -5.10 -20.19
N LEU A 106 1.04 -4.20 -20.36
CA LEU A 106 -0.02 -4.34 -21.34
C LEU A 106 0.53 -4.22 -22.77
N GLU A 107 1.47 -3.30 -23.02
CA GLU A 107 2.18 -3.20 -24.31
C GLU A 107 2.92 -4.50 -24.64
N PHE A 108 3.66 -5.04 -23.66
CA PHE A 108 4.31 -6.34 -23.78
C PHE A 108 3.29 -7.44 -24.12
N LYS A 109 2.16 -7.49 -23.43
CA LYS A 109 1.11 -8.49 -23.68
C LYS A 109 0.46 -8.33 -25.05
N VAL A 110 0.15 -7.12 -25.49
CA VAL A 110 -0.37 -6.85 -26.85
C VAL A 110 0.64 -7.32 -27.91
N SER A 111 1.94 -7.12 -27.67
CA SER A 111 2.98 -7.52 -28.63
C SER A 111 3.25 -9.03 -28.69
N THR A 112 2.93 -9.78 -27.62
CA THR A 112 3.30 -11.20 -27.48
C THR A 112 2.12 -12.17 -27.50
N LEU A 113 0.92 -11.71 -27.14
CA LEU A 113 -0.28 -12.53 -27.02
C LEU A 113 -1.26 -12.19 -28.15
N THR A 114 -1.14 -12.90 -29.28
CA THR A 114 -2.03 -12.70 -30.45
C THR A 114 -3.27 -13.58 -30.42
N ASN A 115 -3.27 -14.68 -29.66
CA ASN A 115 -4.27 -15.75 -29.81
C ASN A 115 -5.31 -15.81 -28.69
N ASN A 116 -5.15 -15.06 -27.58
CA ASN A 116 -6.07 -15.09 -26.46
C ASN A 116 -6.55 -13.68 -26.10
N LEU A 117 -7.52 -13.19 -26.88
CA LEU A 117 -8.05 -11.82 -26.73
C LEU A 117 -8.87 -11.62 -25.46
N ASP A 118 -9.55 -12.68 -24.98
CA ASP A 118 -10.37 -12.61 -23.77
C ASP A 118 -9.49 -12.39 -22.53
N GLU A 119 -8.38 -13.12 -22.42
CA GLU A 119 -7.40 -12.91 -21.33
C GLU A 119 -6.82 -11.50 -21.37
N LEU A 120 -6.51 -10.98 -22.56
CA LEU A 120 -6.00 -9.62 -22.73
C LEU A 120 -7.04 -8.56 -22.33
N PHE A 121 -8.30 -8.76 -22.71
CA PHE A 121 -9.40 -7.89 -22.31
C PHE A 121 -9.61 -7.89 -20.78
N GLU A 122 -9.58 -9.06 -20.15
CA GLU A 122 -9.64 -9.17 -18.68
C GLU A 122 -8.46 -8.44 -18.00
N MET A 123 -7.25 -8.52 -18.55
CA MET A 123 -6.09 -7.78 -18.06
C MET A 123 -6.28 -6.26 -18.15
N PHE A 124 -6.83 -5.75 -19.25
CA PHE A 124 -7.16 -4.33 -19.37
C PHE A 124 -8.21 -3.89 -18.35
N GLU A 125 -9.24 -4.70 -18.10
CA GLU A 125 -10.27 -4.40 -17.10
C GLU A 125 -9.72 -4.46 -15.66
N MET A 126 -8.84 -5.42 -15.36
CA MET A 126 -8.12 -5.48 -14.09
C MET A 126 -7.26 -4.23 -13.88
N ALA A 127 -6.49 -3.82 -14.89
CA ALA A 127 -5.70 -2.59 -14.85
C ALA A 127 -6.60 -1.37 -14.65
N ARG A 128 -7.71 -1.26 -15.39
CA ARG A 128 -8.68 -0.16 -15.27
C ARG A 128 -9.23 -0.03 -13.84
N GLY A 129 -9.52 -1.16 -13.18
CA GLY A 129 -9.98 -1.18 -11.78
C GLY A 129 -8.94 -0.67 -10.76
N LYS A 130 -7.65 -0.69 -11.10
CA LYS A 130 -6.56 -0.22 -10.25
C LYS A 130 -6.13 1.21 -10.60
N ILE A 131 -5.80 1.44 -11.87
CA ILE A 131 -5.16 2.67 -12.34
C ILE A 131 -6.07 3.58 -13.16
N GLY A 132 -7.31 3.19 -13.44
CA GLY A 132 -8.21 3.96 -14.31
C GLY A 132 -8.54 5.37 -13.80
N TYR A 133 -8.51 5.59 -12.48
CA TYR A 133 -8.72 6.92 -11.89
C TYR A 133 -7.44 7.75 -11.75
N HIS A 134 -6.29 7.28 -12.25
CA HIS A 134 -5.03 8.00 -12.10
C HIS A 134 -5.03 9.26 -12.96
N TYR A 135 -4.58 10.39 -12.40
CA TYR A 135 -4.55 11.68 -13.11
C TYR A 135 -3.76 11.61 -14.44
N HIS A 136 -2.67 10.84 -14.43
CA HIS A 136 -1.83 10.55 -15.59
C HIS A 136 -2.17 9.25 -16.36
N ALA A 137 -3.36 8.65 -16.21
CA ALA A 137 -3.76 7.42 -16.93
C ALA A 137 -3.99 7.60 -18.45
N TYR A 138 -3.51 8.70 -19.04
CA TYR A 138 -3.68 8.99 -20.46
C TYR A 138 -3.18 7.87 -21.36
N GLU A 139 -1.93 7.42 -21.14
CA GLU A 139 -1.30 6.39 -21.97
C GLU A 139 -2.01 5.04 -21.84
N PHE A 140 -2.47 4.70 -20.64
CA PHE A 140 -3.27 3.50 -20.41
C PHE A 140 -4.55 3.49 -21.25
N TYR A 141 -5.33 4.57 -21.23
CA TYR A 141 -6.57 4.64 -21.99
C TYR A 141 -6.34 4.72 -23.50
N ARG A 142 -5.25 5.36 -23.94
CA ARG A 142 -4.85 5.35 -25.36
C ARG A 142 -4.58 3.92 -25.83
N LEU A 143 -3.71 3.21 -25.11
CA LEU A 143 -3.39 1.81 -25.39
C LEU A 143 -4.64 0.92 -25.39
N TYR A 144 -5.53 1.10 -24.41
CA TYR A 144 -6.74 0.28 -24.32
C TYR A 144 -7.72 0.55 -25.47
N LEU A 145 -7.93 1.82 -25.84
CA LEU A 145 -8.76 2.16 -27.00
C LEU A 145 -8.17 1.64 -28.32
N ASP A 146 -6.85 1.71 -28.48
CA ASP A 146 -6.16 1.22 -29.68
C ASP A 146 -6.27 -0.31 -29.78
N PHE A 147 -6.16 -1.03 -28.66
CA PHE A 147 -6.44 -2.47 -28.58
C PHE A 147 -7.88 -2.79 -29.03
N LEU A 148 -8.88 -2.12 -28.44
CA LEU A 148 -10.29 -2.38 -28.78
C LEU A 148 -10.58 -2.09 -30.25
N GLN A 149 -9.99 -1.03 -30.80
CA GLN A 149 -10.13 -0.66 -32.20
C GLN A 149 -9.45 -1.67 -33.13
N HIS A 150 -8.23 -2.11 -32.82
CA HIS A 150 -7.47 -3.04 -33.65
C HIS A 150 -8.12 -4.42 -33.76
N TYR A 151 -8.68 -4.92 -32.65
CA TYR A 151 -9.29 -6.25 -32.58
C TYR A 151 -10.82 -6.26 -32.78
N GLY A 152 -11.43 -5.12 -33.14
CA GLY A 152 -12.83 -5.06 -33.56
C GLY A 152 -13.88 -5.03 -32.44
N PHE A 153 -13.50 -4.67 -31.21
CA PHE A 153 -14.40 -4.54 -30.07
C PHE A 153 -15.13 -3.17 -30.05
N GLU A 154 -15.93 -2.91 -31.10
CA GLU A 154 -16.49 -1.58 -31.36
C GLU A 154 -17.43 -1.07 -30.25
N LYS A 155 -18.29 -1.94 -29.70
CA LYS A 155 -19.21 -1.55 -28.61
C LYS A 155 -18.43 -1.16 -27.36
N GLN A 156 -17.47 -1.99 -26.96
CA GLN A 156 -16.62 -1.77 -25.81
C GLN A 156 -15.80 -0.49 -25.98
N TYR A 157 -15.33 -0.21 -27.19
CA TYR A 157 -14.60 1.01 -27.51
C TYR A 157 -15.41 2.27 -27.20
N TYR A 158 -16.66 2.38 -27.66
CA TYR A 158 -17.47 3.57 -27.40
C TYR A 158 -17.93 3.67 -25.93
N VAL A 159 -18.19 2.53 -25.29
CA VAL A 159 -18.49 2.48 -23.85
C VAL A 159 -17.29 2.99 -23.05
N LEU A 160 -16.09 2.50 -23.34
CA LEU A 160 -14.86 2.94 -22.69
C LEU A 160 -14.60 4.43 -22.95
N LEU A 161 -14.68 4.87 -24.21
CA LEU A 161 -14.46 6.26 -24.57
C LEU A 161 -15.41 7.18 -23.80
N ARG A 162 -16.68 6.80 -23.64
CA ARG A 162 -17.66 7.54 -22.84
C ARG A 162 -17.32 7.56 -21.35
N ILE A 163 -16.88 6.44 -20.78
CA ILE A 163 -16.43 6.37 -19.37
C ILE A 163 -15.25 7.32 -19.14
N VAL A 164 -14.28 7.35 -20.06
CA VAL A 164 -13.07 8.19 -19.93
C VAL A 164 -13.40 9.68 -19.88
N LEU A 165 -14.49 10.11 -20.53
CA LEU A 165 -14.93 11.51 -20.47
C LEU A 165 -15.33 11.96 -19.06
N GLU A 166 -15.68 11.04 -18.14
CA GLU A 166 -16.04 11.36 -16.75
C GLU A 166 -14.84 11.35 -15.80
N VAL A 167 -13.69 10.86 -16.27
CA VAL A 167 -12.47 10.75 -15.48
C VAL A 167 -11.66 12.03 -15.63
N PRO A 168 -11.30 12.72 -14.53
CA PRO A 168 -10.53 13.95 -14.58
C PRO A 168 -9.04 13.67 -14.85
N LEU A 169 -8.71 13.32 -16.09
CA LEU A 169 -7.34 13.09 -16.54
C LEU A 169 -6.63 14.39 -16.90
N TYR A 170 -5.30 14.44 -16.79
CA TYR A 170 -4.50 15.58 -17.23
C TYR A 170 -4.74 15.92 -18.71
N HIS A 171 -4.74 14.89 -19.58
CA HIS A 171 -4.98 15.01 -21.02
C HIS A 171 -6.42 14.67 -21.43
N TYR A 172 -7.41 15.05 -20.62
CA TYR A 172 -8.84 14.77 -20.91
C TYR A 172 -9.31 15.29 -22.28
N SER A 173 -8.79 16.44 -22.72
CA SER A 173 -9.17 17.11 -23.98
C SER A 173 -8.98 16.23 -25.22
N TYR A 174 -8.00 15.32 -25.20
CA TYR A 174 -7.77 14.36 -26.28
C TYR A 174 -8.97 13.43 -26.50
N PHE A 175 -9.53 12.87 -25.43
CA PHE A 175 -10.66 11.95 -25.51
C PHE A 175 -11.95 12.67 -25.91
N PHE A 176 -12.15 13.90 -25.43
CA PHE A 176 -13.26 14.75 -25.89
C PHE A 176 -13.15 15.08 -27.38
N LYS A 177 -11.96 15.38 -27.88
CA LYS A 177 -11.74 15.55 -29.32
C LYS A 177 -12.14 14.30 -30.09
N LYS A 178 -11.65 13.11 -29.67
CA LYS A 178 -12.01 11.82 -30.29
C LYS A 178 -13.53 11.58 -30.28
N TRP A 179 -14.21 11.96 -29.19
CA TRP A 179 -15.67 11.86 -29.06
C TRP A 179 -16.41 12.85 -29.95
N PHE A 180 -15.99 14.11 -30.02
CA PHE A 180 -16.61 15.11 -30.89
C PHE A 180 -16.39 14.83 -32.37
N ASP A 181 -15.22 14.27 -32.74
CA ASP A 181 -14.96 13.76 -34.08
C ASP A 181 -15.90 12.59 -34.41
N THR A 182 -16.14 11.68 -33.45
CA THR A 182 -17.13 10.61 -33.59
C THR A 182 -18.54 11.17 -33.82
N ILE A 183 -18.96 12.17 -33.03
CA ILE A 183 -20.25 12.83 -33.23
C ILE A 183 -20.32 13.48 -34.62
N ALA A 184 -19.26 14.14 -35.07
CA ALA A 184 -19.25 14.82 -36.37
C ALA A 184 -19.44 13.85 -37.56
N ARG A 185 -19.08 12.57 -37.41
CA ARG A 185 -19.29 11.53 -38.44
C ARG A 185 -20.76 11.33 -38.79
N PHE A 186 -21.72 11.59 -37.89
CA PHE A 186 -23.14 11.51 -38.21
C PHE A 186 -23.56 12.37 -39.40
N ASN A 187 -22.85 13.47 -39.71
CA ASN A 187 -23.14 14.29 -40.90
C ASN A 187 -22.94 13.55 -42.22
N GLN A 188 -22.13 12.48 -42.23
CA GLN A 188 -21.75 11.72 -43.42
C GLN A 188 -22.41 10.33 -43.48
N LEU A 189 -23.15 9.94 -42.44
CA LEU A 189 -23.75 8.61 -42.32
C LEU A 189 -25.23 8.64 -42.72
N GLU A 190 -25.64 7.63 -43.49
CA GLU A 190 -27.02 7.43 -43.92
C GLU A 190 -27.46 5.99 -43.67
N GLY A 191 -28.78 5.75 -43.64
CA GLY A 191 -29.35 4.41 -43.54
C GLY A 191 -28.89 3.61 -42.32
N THR A 192 -28.44 2.37 -42.56
CA THR A 192 -28.07 1.39 -41.53
C THR A 192 -26.86 1.80 -40.70
N ASP A 193 -25.88 2.47 -41.30
CA ASP A 193 -24.65 2.86 -40.61
C ASP A 193 -24.92 3.97 -39.57
N ARG A 194 -25.87 4.85 -39.88
CA ARG A 194 -26.38 5.85 -38.92
C ARG A 194 -27.04 5.17 -37.73
N GLU A 195 -27.92 4.20 -37.96
CA GLU A 195 -28.64 3.49 -36.90
C GLU A 195 -27.69 2.67 -36.01
N HIS A 196 -26.69 2.01 -36.62
CA HIS A 196 -25.64 1.30 -35.90
C HIS A 196 -24.88 2.23 -34.95
N LEU A 197 -24.37 3.35 -35.46
CA LEU A 197 -23.62 4.30 -34.62
C LEU A 197 -24.50 4.97 -33.55
N LEU A 198 -25.78 5.24 -33.87
CA LEU A 198 -26.76 5.75 -32.90
C LEU A 198 -26.87 4.82 -31.69
N ASN A 199 -27.02 3.51 -31.92
CA ASN A 199 -27.15 2.50 -30.86
C ASN A 199 -25.90 2.39 -29.97
N LEU A 200 -24.74 2.79 -30.48
CA LEU A 200 -23.46 2.72 -29.76
C LEU A 200 -23.13 3.99 -28.98
N VAL A 201 -23.42 5.16 -29.55
CA VAL A 201 -22.98 6.46 -29.03
C VAL A 201 -24.04 7.13 -28.16
N VAL A 202 -25.32 6.98 -28.51
CA VAL A 202 -26.40 7.72 -27.85
C VAL A 202 -26.87 6.99 -26.59
N PRO A 203 -27.00 7.68 -25.44
CA PRO A 203 -27.56 7.08 -24.24
C PRO A 203 -29.00 6.59 -24.47
N ALA A 204 -29.35 5.43 -23.91
CA ALA A 204 -30.69 4.84 -24.04
C ALA A 204 -31.83 5.83 -23.68
N SER A 205 -31.60 6.71 -22.70
CA SER A 205 -32.56 7.75 -22.28
C SER A 205 -32.86 8.81 -23.33
N GLU A 206 -31.93 9.08 -24.26
CA GLU A 206 -32.06 10.10 -25.29
C GLU A 206 -32.31 9.51 -26.69
N MET A 207 -32.39 8.18 -26.81
CA MET A 207 -32.60 7.48 -28.09
C MET A 207 -33.87 7.92 -28.83
N GLU A 208 -34.98 8.08 -28.11
CA GLU A 208 -36.27 8.46 -28.71
C GLU A 208 -36.26 9.87 -29.31
N LYS A 209 -35.50 10.80 -28.70
CA LYS A 209 -35.31 12.14 -29.26
C LYS A 209 -34.32 12.11 -30.42
N ALA A 210 -33.21 11.38 -30.25
CA ALA A 210 -32.16 11.26 -31.26
C ALA A 210 -32.66 10.69 -32.59
N LYS A 211 -33.57 9.71 -32.57
CA LYS A 211 -34.16 9.13 -33.80
C LYS A 211 -34.96 10.13 -34.62
N ARG A 212 -35.59 11.13 -33.97
CA ARG A 212 -36.44 12.14 -34.63
C ARG A 212 -35.65 13.26 -35.30
N PHE A 213 -34.41 13.47 -34.88
CA PHE A 213 -33.56 14.54 -35.42
C PHE A 213 -32.95 14.18 -36.76
N ASP A 214 -32.85 15.17 -37.64
CA ASP A 214 -31.96 15.07 -38.80
C ASP A 214 -30.49 14.99 -38.34
N ASN A 215 -29.57 14.64 -39.25
CA ASN A 215 -28.16 14.47 -38.88
C ASN A 215 -27.52 15.75 -38.33
N LYS A 216 -27.89 16.94 -38.84
CA LYS A 216 -27.31 18.21 -38.38
C LYS A 216 -27.82 18.57 -36.99
N GLN A 217 -29.12 18.42 -36.77
CA GLN A 217 -29.80 18.61 -35.49
C GLN A 217 -29.26 17.65 -34.44
N LEU A 218 -29.08 16.37 -34.79
CA LEU A 218 -28.51 15.35 -33.91
C LEU A 218 -27.09 15.74 -33.48
N VAL A 219 -26.23 16.14 -34.42
CA VAL A 219 -24.85 16.57 -34.13
C VAL A 219 -24.85 17.78 -33.20
N MET A 220 -25.67 18.79 -33.47
CA MET A 220 -25.77 19.98 -32.59
C MET A 220 -26.27 19.61 -31.20
N TYR A 221 -27.28 18.75 -31.11
CA TYR A 221 -27.86 18.27 -29.86
C TYR A 221 -26.83 17.50 -29.01
N LEU A 222 -26.15 16.50 -29.61
CA LEU A 222 -25.12 15.72 -28.91
C LEU A 222 -23.91 16.57 -28.53
N LYS A 223 -23.46 17.48 -29.41
CA LYS A 223 -22.38 18.41 -29.06
C LYS A 223 -22.75 19.24 -27.84
N LYS A 224 -23.94 19.83 -27.80
CA LYS A 224 -24.40 20.61 -26.64
C LYS A 224 -24.44 19.75 -25.37
N TYR A 225 -24.99 18.54 -25.46
CA TYR A 225 -25.06 17.61 -24.33
C TYR A 225 -23.68 17.29 -23.73
N PHE A 226 -22.68 17.03 -24.57
CA PHE A 226 -21.33 16.67 -24.13
C PHE A 226 -20.43 17.88 -23.83
N VAL A 227 -20.80 19.10 -24.23
CA VAL A 227 -20.08 20.32 -23.83
C VAL A 227 -20.24 20.58 -22.33
N ASP A 228 -21.43 20.37 -21.76
CA ASP A 228 -21.64 20.52 -20.31
C ASP A 228 -20.77 19.53 -19.51
N MET A 229 -20.65 18.29 -20.01
CA MET A 229 -19.77 17.26 -19.46
C MET A 229 -18.29 17.64 -19.59
N TYR A 230 -17.88 18.23 -20.71
CA TYR A 230 -16.53 18.75 -20.91
C TYR A 230 -16.19 19.82 -19.88
N ILE A 231 -17.09 20.79 -19.66
CA ILE A 231 -16.89 21.88 -18.69
C ILE A 231 -16.80 21.31 -17.26
N ALA A 232 -17.69 20.39 -16.90
CA ALA A 232 -17.66 19.75 -15.57
C ALA A 232 -16.35 18.97 -15.34
N THR A 233 -15.89 18.22 -16.34
CA THR A 233 -14.65 17.45 -16.25
C THR A 233 -13.43 18.38 -16.20
N GLN A 234 -13.41 19.41 -17.04
CA GLN A 234 -12.38 20.45 -17.04
C GLN A 234 -12.27 21.10 -15.66
N PHE A 235 -13.39 21.46 -15.04
CA PHE A 235 -13.40 22.02 -13.70
C PHE A 235 -12.76 21.06 -12.69
N ARG A 236 -13.16 19.78 -12.67
CA ARG A 236 -12.58 18.77 -11.78
C ARG A 236 -11.08 18.56 -12.01
N VAL A 237 -10.61 18.59 -13.26
CA VAL A 237 -9.19 18.51 -13.60
C VAL A 237 -8.43 19.70 -13.02
N PHE A 238 -8.98 20.91 -13.10
CA PHE A 238 -8.36 22.10 -12.53
C PHE A 238 -8.37 22.16 -11.01
N GLU A 239 -9.32 21.50 -10.34
CA GLU A 239 -9.27 21.35 -8.88
C GLU A 239 -8.12 20.43 -8.43
N VAL A 240 -7.85 19.36 -9.18
CA VAL A 240 -6.78 18.39 -8.87
C VAL A 240 -5.40 18.90 -9.30
N TYR A 241 -5.33 19.67 -10.39
CA TYR A 241 -4.08 20.17 -10.97
C TYR A 241 -3.11 20.83 -9.97
N PRO A 242 -3.52 21.80 -9.12
CA PRO A 242 -2.59 22.41 -8.17
C PRO A 242 -2.02 21.38 -7.19
N LEU A 243 -2.84 20.42 -6.75
CA LEU A 243 -2.37 19.38 -5.83
C LEU A 243 -1.35 18.46 -6.51
N GLU A 244 -1.61 17.99 -7.73
CA GLU A 244 -0.65 17.17 -8.48
C GLU A 244 0.64 17.92 -8.80
N LYS A 245 0.55 19.23 -9.06
CA LYS A 245 1.72 20.07 -9.36
C LYS A 245 2.67 20.19 -8.17
N GLU A 246 2.16 20.18 -6.93
CA GLU A 246 2.99 20.26 -5.73
C GLU A 246 3.72 18.93 -5.43
N LEU A 247 3.36 17.82 -6.08
CA LEU A 247 3.98 16.51 -5.87
C LEU A 247 5.23 16.36 -6.73
N ASP A 248 6.39 16.73 -6.20
CA ASP A 248 7.66 16.71 -6.95
C ASP A 248 8.14 15.27 -7.26
N ARG A 249 7.92 14.35 -6.30
CA ARG A 249 8.41 12.96 -6.36
C ARG A 249 7.28 11.96 -6.11
N PRO A 250 6.46 11.63 -7.13
CA PRO A 250 5.36 10.68 -7.00
C PRO A 250 5.77 9.20 -7.04
N TYR A 251 7.02 8.91 -6.70
CA TYR A 251 7.62 7.59 -6.73
C TYR A 251 8.48 7.37 -5.49
N PHE A 252 8.74 6.11 -5.17
CA PHE A 252 9.61 5.75 -4.05
C PHE A 252 11.06 6.11 -4.37
N ASP A 253 11.73 6.73 -3.40
CA ASP A 253 13.17 6.96 -3.41
C ASP A 253 13.66 7.03 -1.95
N VAL A 254 14.89 6.57 -1.74
CA VAL A 254 15.55 6.44 -0.42
C VAL A 254 15.86 7.82 0.17
N ALA A 255 16.05 8.84 -0.68
CA ALA A 255 16.27 10.20 -0.21
C ALA A 255 15.03 10.72 0.54
N PRO A 256 15.19 11.30 1.75
CA PRO A 256 14.08 11.74 2.56
C PRO A 256 13.26 12.82 1.85
N LEU A 257 11.95 12.81 2.07
CA LEU A 257 11.04 13.85 1.63
C LEU A 257 11.06 15.03 2.60
N SER A 258 10.87 16.23 2.06
CA SER A 258 10.68 17.43 2.87
C SER A 258 9.32 17.39 3.57
N LYS A 259 9.19 18.13 4.68
CA LYS A 259 7.90 18.27 5.35
C LYS A 259 6.81 18.81 4.41
N GLN A 260 7.16 19.76 3.55
CA GLN A 260 6.25 20.32 2.55
C GLN A 260 5.69 19.24 1.61
N GLN A 261 6.53 18.31 1.16
CA GLN A 261 6.09 17.19 0.33
C GLN A 261 5.18 16.22 1.10
N LEU A 262 5.45 15.98 2.38
CA LEU A 262 4.55 15.17 3.23
C LEU A 262 3.19 15.85 3.42
N ASP A 263 3.19 17.14 3.73
CA ASP A 263 1.97 17.95 3.90
C ASP A 263 1.17 18.01 2.57
N ALA A 264 1.85 18.07 1.43
CA ALA A 264 1.23 18.04 0.10
C ALA A 264 0.52 16.70 -0.18
N TRP A 265 1.15 15.57 0.17
CA TRP A 265 0.52 14.26 0.06
C TRP A 265 -0.70 14.10 0.98
N GLU A 266 -0.63 14.59 2.21
CA GLU A 266 -1.74 14.59 3.15
C GLU A 266 -2.91 15.46 2.65
N ALA A 267 -2.61 16.64 2.11
CA ALA A 267 -3.61 17.48 1.48
C ALA A 267 -4.26 16.80 0.27
N TYR A 268 -3.47 16.12 -0.57
CA TYR A 268 -3.95 15.37 -1.73
C TYR A 268 -4.90 14.23 -1.34
N THR A 269 -4.49 13.35 -0.41
CA THR A 269 -5.32 12.21 0.01
C THR A 269 -6.60 12.68 0.69
N THR A 270 -6.52 13.71 1.53
CA THR A 270 -7.69 14.31 2.20
C THR A 270 -8.65 14.92 1.20
N PHE A 271 -8.15 15.64 0.19
CA PHE A 271 -8.99 16.18 -0.88
C PHE A 271 -9.74 15.08 -1.63
N VAL A 272 -9.04 14.00 -2.03
CA VAL A 272 -9.66 12.89 -2.76
C VAL A 272 -10.68 12.16 -1.88
N GLU A 273 -10.38 11.93 -0.61
CA GLU A 273 -11.32 11.30 0.35
C GLU A 273 -12.62 12.11 0.52
N LEU A 274 -12.52 13.43 0.56
CA LEU A 274 -13.69 14.32 0.72
C LEU A 274 -14.49 14.51 -0.57
N ARG A 275 -13.82 14.55 -1.73
CA ARG A 275 -14.47 14.86 -3.02
C ARG A 275 -14.94 13.63 -3.79
N SER A 276 -14.32 12.46 -3.61
CA SER A 276 -14.65 11.26 -4.36
C SER A 276 -15.60 10.35 -3.58
N THR A 277 -16.61 9.82 -4.27
CA THR A 277 -17.45 8.71 -3.75
C THR A 277 -16.93 7.33 -4.16
N SER A 278 -15.97 7.27 -5.09
CA SER A 278 -15.40 6.02 -5.60
C SER A 278 -14.33 5.49 -4.65
N GLU A 279 -14.56 4.30 -4.07
CA GLU A 279 -13.56 3.60 -3.25
C GLU A 279 -12.28 3.33 -4.05
N ALA A 280 -12.38 3.06 -5.35
CA ALA A 280 -11.24 2.80 -6.22
C ALA A 280 -10.35 4.05 -6.39
N ALA A 281 -10.94 5.24 -6.50
CA ALA A 281 -10.18 6.49 -6.61
C ALA A 281 -9.48 6.85 -5.30
N ILE A 282 -10.16 6.70 -4.16
CA ILE A 282 -9.56 6.96 -2.84
C ILE A 282 -8.45 5.94 -2.54
N THR A 283 -8.71 4.68 -2.84
CA THR A 283 -7.72 3.60 -2.82
C THR A 283 -6.46 3.96 -3.59
N LEU A 284 -6.62 4.40 -4.84
CA LEU A 284 -5.51 4.74 -5.71
C LEU A 284 -4.70 5.92 -5.14
N ALA A 285 -5.37 6.96 -4.62
CA ALA A 285 -4.71 8.08 -3.99
C ALA A 285 -3.84 7.64 -2.80
N TYR A 286 -4.37 6.80 -1.91
CA TYR A 286 -3.60 6.26 -0.80
C TYR A 286 -2.45 5.36 -1.26
N GLU A 287 -2.67 4.49 -2.24
CA GLU A 287 -1.64 3.58 -2.76
C GLU A 287 -0.49 4.34 -3.42
N ARG A 288 -0.77 5.45 -4.12
CA ARG A 288 0.28 6.37 -4.61
C ARG A 288 1.02 7.02 -3.45
N ALA A 289 0.28 7.58 -2.49
CA ALA A 289 0.84 8.32 -1.37
C ALA A 289 1.77 7.45 -0.52
N VAL A 290 1.35 6.23 -0.16
CA VAL A 290 2.17 5.31 0.67
C VAL A 290 3.36 4.71 -0.10
N VAL A 291 3.38 4.74 -1.42
CA VAL A 291 4.58 4.38 -2.20
C VAL A 291 5.61 5.50 -2.12
N ALA A 292 5.20 6.74 -2.38
CA ALA A 292 6.10 7.90 -2.30
C ALA A 292 6.60 8.13 -0.87
N THR A 293 5.73 7.93 0.13
CA THR A 293 5.99 8.19 1.55
C THR A 293 6.23 6.92 2.37
N ALA A 294 6.71 5.83 1.73
CA ALA A 294 6.74 4.50 2.34
C ALA A 294 7.44 4.41 3.70
N SER A 295 8.46 5.24 3.92
CA SER A 295 9.24 5.30 5.17
C SER A 295 8.60 6.14 6.29
N TYR A 296 7.45 6.78 6.03
CA TYR A 296 6.79 7.72 6.93
C TYR A 296 5.44 7.19 7.41
N PRO A 297 5.19 7.07 8.72
CA PRO A 297 4.01 6.37 9.25
C PRO A 297 2.68 7.12 9.08
N GLN A 298 2.69 8.45 8.87
CA GLN A 298 1.50 9.30 8.91
C GLN A 298 0.42 8.84 7.92
N LEU A 299 0.79 8.68 6.65
CA LEU A 299 -0.14 8.31 5.59
C LEU A 299 -0.56 6.84 5.66
N TRP A 300 0.29 5.95 6.17
CA TRP A 300 -0.11 4.58 6.49
C TRP A 300 -1.21 4.55 7.56
N HIS A 301 -1.10 5.37 8.61
CA HIS A 301 -2.15 5.47 9.62
C HIS A 301 -3.45 6.04 9.08
N GLN A 302 -3.37 7.07 8.22
CA GLN A 302 -4.56 7.63 7.57
C GLN A 302 -5.25 6.58 6.68
N TYR A 303 -4.47 5.86 5.86
CA TYR A 303 -4.98 4.80 5.00
C TYR A 303 -5.64 3.67 5.80
N LEU A 304 -5.06 3.27 6.93
CA LEU A 304 -5.63 2.26 7.82
C LEU A 304 -6.94 2.72 8.48
N ARG A 305 -7.03 4.02 8.83
CA ARG A 305 -8.25 4.60 9.43
C ARG A 305 -9.40 4.61 8.44
N TRP A 306 -9.13 4.96 7.18
CA TRP A 306 -10.12 4.98 6.12
C TRP A 306 -10.57 3.56 5.70
N THR A 307 -9.63 2.61 5.66
CA THR A 307 -9.91 1.25 5.17
C THR A 307 -10.81 0.46 6.11
N LYS A 308 -12.02 0.13 5.66
CA LYS A 308 -12.99 -0.65 6.45
C LYS A 308 -12.76 -2.16 6.39
N SER A 309 -12.26 -2.67 5.26
CA SER A 309 -12.03 -4.10 5.07
C SER A 309 -10.86 -4.59 5.94
N ARG A 310 -11.16 -5.47 6.91
CA ARG A 310 -10.15 -6.06 7.81
C ARG A 310 -9.03 -6.78 7.05
N GLN A 311 -9.38 -7.55 6.01
CA GLN A 311 -8.38 -8.26 5.21
C GLN A 311 -7.40 -7.29 4.56
N ARG A 312 -7.92 -6.18 4.04
CA ARG A 312 -7.11 -5.13 3.42
C ARG A 312 -6.28 -4.38 4.46
N ARG A 313 -6.84 -4.06 5.63
CA ARG A 313 -6.08 -3.46 6.74
C ARG A 313 -4.86 -4.30 7.12
N MET A 314 -5.01 -5.62 7.23
CA MET A 314 -3.89 -6.52 7.52
C MET A 314 -2.81 -6.50 6.43
N GLN A 315 -3.20 -6.45 5.16
CA GLN A 315 -2.25 -6.32 4.05
C GLN A 315 -1.49 -4.99 4.11
N ILE A 316 -2.20 -3.90 4.41
CA ILE A 316 -1.60 -2.57 4.59
C ILE A 316 -0.66 -2.56 5.79
N LEU A 317 -1.05 -3.14 6.93
CA LEU A 317 -0.21 -3.23 8.13
C LEU A 317 1.09 -3.99 7.87
N ARG A 318 1.02 -5.16 7.23
CA ARG A 318 2.23 -5.93 6.87
C ARG A 318 3.15 -5.17 5.92
N ARG A 319 2.59 -4.40 4.99
CA ARG A 319 3.37 -3.51 4.11
C ARG A 319 3.99 -2.37 4.92
N ALA A 320 3.21 -1.70 5.75
CA ALA A 320 3.68 -0.59 6.59
C ALA A 320 4.83 -1.04 7.50
N MET A 321 4.74 -2.20 8.16
CA MET A 321 5.80 -2.75 9.01
C MET A 321 7.10 -3.06 8.26
N ARG A 322 7.01 -3.37 6.95
CA ARG A 322 8.20 -3.61 6.13
C ARG A 322 8.97 -2.33 5.82
N TYR A 323 8.28 -1.20 5.69
CA TYR A 323 8.88 0.07 5.24
C TYR A 323 9.05 1.10 6.36
N CYS A 324 8.22 1.04 7.40
CA CYS A 324 8.25 1.92 8.56
C CYS A 324 8.59 1.13 9.83
N ARG A 325 9.38 1.73 10.70
CA ARG A 325 9.69 1.19 12.05
C ARG A 325 8.80 1.79 13.14
N ASP A 326 7.53 2.07 12.83
CA ASP A 326 6.61 2.58 13.83
C ASP A 326 6.07 1.42 14.69
N PRO A 327 6.32 1.44 16.00
CA PRO A 327 5.94 0.36 16.89
C PRO A 327 4.43 0.16 17.04
N VAL A 328 3.63 1.17 16.70
CA VAL A 328 2.16 1.11 16.73
C VAL A 328 1.63 0.09 15.72
N PHE A 329 2.33 -0.15 14.60
CA PHE A 329 1.84 -1.11 13.60
C PHE A 329 1.83 -2.56 14.08
N VAL A 330 2.79 -2.96 14.93
CA VAL A 330 2.84 -4.30 15.52
C VAL A 330 1.61 -4.54 16.37
N VAL A 331 1.30 -3.61 17.27
CA VAL A 331 0.13 -3.69 18.16
C VAL A 331 -1.17 -3.72 17.35
N LYS A 332 -1.31 -2.83 16.36
CA LYS A 332 -2.49 -2.83 15.47
C LYS A 332 -2.67 -4.14 14.73
N LEU A 333 -1.58 -4.78 14.26
CA LEU A 333 -1.66 -6.07 13.60
C LEU A 333 -2.06 -7.19 14.55
N ALA A 334 -1.50 -7.19 15.77
CA ALA A 334 -1.89 -8.13 16.82
C ALA A 334 -3.38 -7.99 17.16
N ASP A 335 -3.90 -6.75 17.28
CA ASP A 335 -5.31 -6.47 17.51
C ASP A 335 -6.22 -7.01 16.39
N GLU A 336 -5.80 -6.93 15.12
CA GLU A 336 -6.55 -7.54 14.00
C GLU A 336 -6.68 -9.06 14.14
N TYR A 337 -5.61 -9.73 14.56
CA TYR A 337 -5.61 -11.18 14.79
C TYR A 337 -6.44 -11.55 16.01
N ALA A 338 -6.33 -10.80 17.11
CA ALA A 338 -7.11 -11.01 18.32
C ALA A 338 -8.62 -10.86 18.05
N GLN A 339 -9.03 -9.85 17.27
CA GLN A 339 -10.42 -9.69 16.84
C GLN A 339 -10.97 -10.88 16.04
N ARG A 340 -10.10 -11.67 15.40
CA ARG A 340 -10.45 -12.90 14.68
C ARG A 340 -10.39 -14.16 15.56
N GLN A 341 -10.18 -14.01 16.87
CA GLN A 341 -9.93 -15.11 17.79
C GLN A 341 -8.66 -15.92 17.44
N GLN A 342 -7.72 -15.32 16.70
CA GLN A 342 -6.44 -15.92 16.33
C GLN A 342 -5.34 -15.47 17.29
N PHE A 343 -5.51 -15.76 18.58
CA PHE A 343 -4.63 -15.24 19.64
C PHE A 343 -3.19 -15.74 19.54
N LEU A 344 -2.97 -16.98 19.09
CA LEU A 344 -1.61 -17.50 18.86
C LEU A 344 -0.89 -16.68 17.78
N ALA A 345 -1.55 -16.42 16.65
CA ALA A 345 -0.97 -15.58 15.60
C ALA A 345 -0.75 -14.13 16.05
N ALA A 346 -1.63 -13.59 16.91
CA ALA A 346 -1.45 -12.27 17.51
C ALA A 346 -0.20 -12.22 18.41
N ARG A 347 -0.02 -13.24 19.24
CA ARG A 347 1.14 -13.41 20.12
C ARG A 347 2.43 -13.54 19.31
N ASP A 348 2.44 -14.41 18.30
CA ASP A 348 3.62 -14.67 17.47
C ASP A 348 4.14 -13.38 16.82
N VAL A 349 3.24 -12.52 16.32
CA VAL A 349 3.60 -11.22 15.73
C VAL A 349 4.32 -10.31 16.74
N VAL A 350 3.83 -10.24 17.98
CA VAL A 350 4.42 -9.39 19.02
C VAL A 350 5.75 -9.97 19.49
N VAL A 351 5.81 -11.28 19.74
CA VAL A 351 7.03 -11.97 20.19
C VAL A 351 8.13 -11.89 19.14
N GLU A 352 7.79 -12.10 17.86
CA GLU A 352 8.73 -11.96 16.76
C GLU A 352 9.27 -10.52 16.69
N ALA A 353 8.43 -9.51 16.87
CA ALA A 353 8.85 -8.12 16.90
C ALA A 353 9.82 -7.84 18.07
N ILE A 354 9.50 -8.33 19.28
CA ILE A 354 10.36 -8.21 20.47
C ILE A 354 11.72 -8.87 20.22
N ALA A 355 11.75 -10.09 19.67
CA ALA A 355 12.97 -10.86 19.46
C ALA A 355 13.94 -10.20 18.46
N HIS A 356 13.42 -9.50 17.45
CA HIS A 356 14.23 -8.85 16.41
C HIS A 356 14.59 -7.39 16.71
N SER A 357 14.08 -6.81 17.79
CA SER A 357 14.28 -5.40 18.12
C SER A 357 15.27 -5.23 19.27
N SER A 358 16.25 -4.33 19.10
CA SER A 358 17.21 -4.01 20.16
C SER A 358 16.64 -3.11 21.24
N ASP A 359 15.66 -2.28 20.88
CA ASP A 359 14.93 -1.39 21.79
C ASP A 359 13.44 -1.75 21.68
N VAL A 360 12.87 -2.26 22.76
CA VAL A 360 11.52 -2.84 22.79
C VAL A 360 10.56 -1.86 23.47
N PRO A 361 9.61 -1.28 22.73
CA PRO A 361 8.62 -0.36 23.28
C PRO A 361 7.73 -1.04 24.33
N PHE A 362 7.43 -0.34 25.42
CA PHE A 362 6.55 -0.87 26.48
C PHE A 362 5.19 -1.34 25.96
N MET A 363 4.63 -0.66 24.96
CA MET A 363 3.35 -1.03 24.36
C MET A 363 3.31 -2.45 23.76
N TRP A 364 4.47 -3.03 23.38
CA TRP A 364 4.52 -4.40 22.89
C TRP A 364 4.35 -5.39 24.05
N TYR A 365 4.99 -5.14 25.18
CA TYR A 365 4.79 -5.93 26.40
C TYR A 365 3.36 -5.80 26.93
N GLU A 366 2.78 -4.60 26.90
CA GLU A 366 1.36 -4.40 27.27
C GLU A 366 0.42 -5.21 26.37
N SER A 367 0.65 -5.15 25.05
CA SER A 367 -0.09 -5.94 24.07
C SER A 367 0.07 -7.44 24.35
N LEU A 368 1.30 -7.92 24.56
CA LEU A 368 1.57 -9.32 24.90
C LEU A 368 0.81 -9.76 26.16
N LEU A 369 0.89 -9.00 27.25
CA LEU A 369 0.18 -9.29 28.50
C LEU A 369 -1.34 -9.30 28.28
N SER A 370 -1.89 -8.39 27.48
CA SER A 370 -3.33 -8.38 27.18
C SER A 370 -3.78 -9.63 26.38
N LEU A 371 -2.94 -10.12 25.47
CA LEU A 371 -3.20 -11.31 24.67
C LEU A 371 -3.09 -12.59 25.51
N GLU A 372 -2.02 -12.70 26.30
CA GLU A 372 -1.81 -13.81 27.24
C GLU A 372 -2.95 -13.90 28.25
N TRP A 373 -3.46 -12.76 28.71
CA TRP A 373 -4.62 -12.70 29.61
C TRP A 373 -5.87 -13.25 28.95
N SER A 374 -6.12 -12.82 27.72
CA SER A 374 -7.28 -13.28 26.94
C SER A 374 -7.23 -14.80 26.67
N MET A 375 -6.03 -15.40 26.60
CA MET A 375 -5.85 -16.83 26.40
C MET A 375 -5.96 -17.65 27.70
N SER A 376 -5.36 -17.16 28.80
CA SER A 376 -5.17 -17.91 30.06
C SER A 376 -6.26 -17.73 31.11
N ALA A 377 -7.26 -16.86 30.89
CA ALA A 377 -8.30 -16.50 31.85
C ALA A 377 -9.19 -17.66 32.38
N LYS A 378 -8.92 -18.92 32.03
CA LYS A 378 -9.71 -20.10 32.42
C LYS A 378 -8.93 -21.15 33.23
N ASP A 379 -7.61 -21.02 33.40
CA ASP A 379 -6.79 -22.07 34.03
C ASP A 379 -6.30 -21.71 35.43
N LYS A 380 -6.35 -22.67 36.37
CA LYS A 380 -5.83 -22.50 37.74
C LYS A 380 -4.30 -22.42 37.80
N ASP A 381 -3.61 -22.99 36.82
CA ASP A 381 -2.14 -22.90 36.69
C ASP A 381 -1.68 -21.51 36.21
N ALA A 382 -2.63 -20.65 35.81
CA ALA A 382 -2.34 -19.32 35.30
C ALA A 382 -1.62 -18.44 36.32
N GLU A 383 -1.87 -18.55 37.63
CA GLU A 383 -1.22 -17.67 38.62
C GLU A 383 0.30 -17.81 38.64
N SER A 384 0.81 -19.04 38.55
CA SER A 384 2.25 -19.32 38.49
C SER A 384 2.88 -18.81 37.19
N TYR A 385 2.16 -18.97 36.08
CA TYR A 385 2.56 -18.47 34.76
C TYR A 385 2.61 -16.93 34.73
N TRP A 386 1.59 -16.28 35.26
CA TRP A 386 1.50 -14.82 35.37
C TRP A 386 2.62 -14.24 36.22
N ARG A 387 2.94 -14.89 37.34
CA ARG A 387 4.08 -14.52 38.16
C ARG A 387 5.38 -14.55 37.35
N GLY A 388 5.64 -15.65 36.64
CA GLY A 388 6.83 -15.79 35.81
C GLY A 388 6.94 -14.72 34.71
N ILE A 389 5.86 -14.45 33.98
CA ILE A 389 5.86 -13.42 32.93
C ILE A 389 6.14 -12.03 33.50
N PHE A 390 5.47 -11.64 34.59
CA PHE A 390 5.70 -10.32 35.19
C PHE A 390 7.13 -10.19 35.72
N GLU A 391 7.66 -11.23 36.37
CA GLU A 391 9.05 -11.24 36.84
C GLU A 391 10.05 -11.10 35.68
N GLU A 392 9.82 -11.79 34.55
CA GLU A 392 10.66 -11.70 33.34
C GLU A 392 10.61 -10.31 32.70
N ILE A 393 9.42 -9.71 32.57
CA ILE A 393 9.25 -8.36 31.99
C ILE A 393 9.89 -7.31 32.88
N ILE A 394 9.72 -7.40 34.21
CA ILE A 394 10.34 -6.46 35.17
C ILE A 394 11.86 -6.57 35.11
N ALA A 395 12.40 -7.79 35.11
CA ALA A 395 13.84 -8.03 34.99
C ALA A 395 14.41 -7.46 33.69
N THR A 396 13.70 -7.66 32.57
CA THR A 396 14.15 -7.22 31.25
C THR A 396 14.08 -5.71 31.07
N THR A 397 13.00 -5.08 31.53
CA THR A 397 12.77 -3.63 31.31
C THR A 397 13.35 -2.74 32.41
N ASN A 398 13.66 -3.29 33.59
CA ASN A 398 14.15 -2.57 34.77
C ASN A 398 13.31 -1.32 35.13
N SER A 399 11.99 -1.40 34.95
CA SER A 399 11.05 -0.28 35.09
C SER A 399 10.03 -0.55 36.19
N ASP A 400 9.77 0.45 37.05
CA ASP A 400 8.75 0.38 38.11
C ASP A 400 7.31 0.55 37.59
N TYR A 401 7.15 0.85 36.30
CA TYR A 401 5.86 0.96 35.63
C TYR A 401 5.01 -0.31 35.76
N TRP A 402 5.65 -1.48 35.63
CA TRP A 402 4.96 -2.76 35.56
C TRP A 402 4.25 -3.15 36.86
N PHE A 403 4.70 -2.64 38.01
CA PHE A 403 4.03 -2.87 39.29
C PHE A 403 2.64 -2.22 39.34
N ILE A 404 2.46 -1.05 38.73
CA ILE A 404 1.14 -0.42 38.58
C ILE A 404 0.34 -1.14 37.51
N HIS A 405 0.96 -1.46 36.37
CA HIS A 405 0.27 -2.11 35.26
C HIS A 405 -0.31 -3.49 35.66
N MET A 406 0.42 -4.25 36.50
CA MET A 406 -0.03 -5.53 37.07
C MET A 406 -1.35 -5.40 37.85
N LEU A 407 -1.65 -4.24 38.43
CA LEU A 407 -2.90 -4.03 39.18
C LEU A 407 -4.15 -4.15 38.30
N ASN A 408 -4.03 -3.91 37.00
CA ASN A 408 -5.14 -3.98 36.04
C ASN A 408 -5.64 -5.42 35.79
N TYR A 409 -4.85 -6.44 36.16
CA TYR A 409 -5.19 -7.85 35.96
C TYR A 409 -5.76 -8.47 37.24
N SER A 410 -6.76 -9.36 37.11
CA SER A 410 -7.39 -10.00 38.28
C SER A 410 -6.60 -11.20 38.80
N VAL A 411 -5.30 -10.99 39.05
CA VAL A 411 -4.40 -11.94 39.74
C VAL A 411 -4.60 -11.82 41.27
N SER A 412 -4.44 -12.92 42.00
CA SER A 412 -4.54 -12.99 43.47
C SER A 412 -3.65 -11.94 44.16
N LYS A 413 -4.13 -11.40 45.30
CA LYS A 413 -3.40 -10.36 46.04
C LYS A 413 -2.07 -10.91 46.54
N GLU A 414 -2.05 -12.17 46.96
CA GLU A 414 -0.90 -12.90 47.47
C GLU A 414 0.22 -12.95 46.42
N THR A 415 -0.11 -13.27 45.15
CA THR A 415 0.87 -13.30 44.06
C THR A 415 1.41 -11.91 43.73
N LYS A 416 0.56 -10.89 43.77
CA LYS A 416 0.98 -9.48 43.56
C LYS A 416 1.93 -9.00 44.66
N PHE A 417 1.66 -9.34 45.92
CA PHE A 417 2.55 -9.06 47.04
C PHE A 417 3.88 -9.81 46.92
N ALA A 418 3.85 -11.08 46.52
CA ALA A 418 5.08 -11.87 46.34
C ALA A 418 6.04 -11.25 45.30
N ILE A 419 5.51 -10.72 44.20
CA ILE A 419 6.32 -10.01 43.18
C ILE A 419 6.89 -8.70 43.73
N LEU A 420 6.10 -7.92 44.48
CA LEU A 420 6.58 -6.69 45.11
C LEU A 420 7.69 -6.97 46.11
N GLU A 421 7.51 -7.96 47.00
CA GLU A 421 8.51 -8.35 47.99
C GLU A 421 9.82 -8.81 47.33
N HIS A 422 9.73 -9.57 46.23
CA HIS A 422 10.90 -10.03 45.48
C HIS A 422 11.78 -8.86 44.98
N TYR A 423 11.16 -7.77 44.52
CA TYR A 423 11.83 -6.59 43.96
C TYR A 423 11.94 -5.40 44.93
N ALA A 424 11.61 -5.59 46.21
CA ALA A 424 11.57 -4.52 47.20
C ALA A 424 12.93 -3.86 47.44
N ALA A 425 14.02 -4.63 47.37
CA ALA A 425 15.38 -4.13 47.54
C ALA A 425 15.82 -3.20 46.39
N ASP A 426 15.42 -3.54 45.16
CA ASP A 426 15.88 -2.84 43.96
C ASP A 426 14.99 -1.65 43.57
N PHE A 427 13.68 -1.73 43.86
CA PHE A 427 12.68 -0.74 43.43
C PHE A 427 11.97 -0.02 44.59
N GLY A 428 12.26 -0.37 45.85
CA GLY A 428 11.54 0.15 47.03
C GLY A 428 11.53 1.67 47.20
N SER A 429 12.55 2.36 46.69
CA SER A 429 12.63 3.83 46.70
C SER A 429 11.91 4.50 45.53
N ARG A 430 11.47 3.74 44.53
CA ARG A 430 10.88 4.31 43.30
C ARG A 430 9.38 4.62 43.51
N PRO A 431 8.89 5.72 42.91
CA PRO A 431 7.57 6.25 43.22
C PRO A 431 6.42 5.36 42.72
N LEU A 432 6.55 4.70 41.56
CA LEU A 432 5.47 3.86 41.02
C LEU A 432 5.34 2.56 41.81
N TYR A 433 6.46 2.02 42.29
CA TYR A 433 6.48 0.87 43.19
C TYR A 433 5.75 1.17 44.51
N GLN A 434 6.06 2.30 45.16
CA GLN A 434 5.40 2.71 46.41
C GLN A 434 3.89 2.91 46.21
N ARG A 435 3.50 3.53 45.08
CA ARG A 435 2.09 3.69 44.72
C ARG A 435 1.40 2.35 44.52
N ALA A 436 2.01 1.41 43.81
CA ALA A 436 1.44 0.08 43.60
C ALA A 436 1.22 -0.66 44.94
N ARG A 437 2.21 -0.62 45.83
CA ARG A 437 2.12 -1.19 47.18
C ARG A 437 0.98 -0.57 48.01
N SER A 438 0.90 0.75 48.07
CA SER A 438 -0.17 1.44 48.81
C SER A 438 -1.58 1.14 48.26
N THR A 439 -1.70 0.87 46.95
CA THR A 439 -2.97 0.52 46.32
C THR A 439 -3.41 -0.90 46.68
N LEU A 440 -2.46 -1.81 46.88
CA LEU A 440 -2.71 -3.20 47.32
C LEU A 440 -3.03 -3.29 48.81
N ASP A 441 -2.38 -2.46 49.63
CA ASP A 441 -2.64 -2.35 51.08
C ASP A 441 -4.05 -1.82 51.39
N GLY A 442 -4.69 -1.14 50.43
CA GLY A 442 -6.02 -0.52 50.59
C GLY A 442 -5.99 0.77 51.40
N PRO A 443 -7.10 1.54 51.48
CA PRO A 443 -7.18 2.62 52.46
C PRO A 443 -6.99 2.03 53.86
N PRO A 444 -6.27 2.73 54.77
CA PRO A 444 -6.10 2.24 56.13
C PRO A 444 -7.47 1.92 56.72
N ALA A 445 -7.61 0.76 57.38
CA ALA A 445 -8.82 0.42 58.10
C ALA A 445 -9.22 1.61 58.98
N PRO A 446 -10.52 1.99 59.05
CA PRO A 446 -10.92 3.03 59.97
C PRO A 446 -10.41 2.67 61.36
N PRO A 447 -9.81 3.63 62.10
CA PRO A 447 -9.21 3.35 63.40
C PRO A 447 -10.24 2.62 64.24
N THR A 448 -9.79 1.56 64.89
CA THR A 448 -10.65 0.82 65.82
C THR A 448 -11.13 1.77 66.92
N TYR A 449 -12.30 1.49 67.50
CA TYR A 449 -12.88 2.35 68.54
C TYR A 449 -11.89 2.59 69.71
N ASP A 450 -11.03 1.60 69.98
CA ASP A 450 -9.96 1.67 70.97
C ASP A 450 -8.83 2.63 70.57
N GLU A 451 -8.45 2.70 69.29
CA GLU A 451 -7.48 3.67 68.77
C GLU A 451 -8.04 5.09 68.75
N MET A 452 -9.36 5.25 68.59
CA MET A 452 -10.01 6.55 68.73
C MET A 452 -10.03 7.02 70.19
N ILE A 453 -10.25 6.11 71.15
CA ILE A 453 -10.25 6.43 72.59
C ILE A 453 -8.84 6.77 73.09
N ALA A 454 -7.80 6.06 72.63
CA ALA A 454 -6.41 6.33 73.01
C ALA A 454 -5.87 7.69 72.54
N LYS A 455 -6.57 8.38 71.64
CA LYS A 455 -6.21 9.73 71.16
C LYS A 455 -6.88 10.84 71.98
N TYR A 456 -7.85 10.50 72.82
CA TYR A 456 -8.61 11.40 73.69
C TYR A 456 -8.38 11.15 75.20
N LEU A 457 -7.53 10.18 75.54
CA LEU A 457 -6.88 10.00 76.84
C LEU A 457 -5.42 10.41 76.71
#